data_AF-A0A1J3ISL3-F1
#
_entry.id   AF-A0A1J3ISL3-F1
#
_cell.length_a   1.000
_cell.length_b   1.000
_cell.length_c   1.000
_cell.angle_alpha   90.00
_cell.angle_beta   90.00
_cell.angle_gamma   90.00
#
_symmetry.space_group_name_H-M   'P 1'
#
loop_
_entity.id
_entity.type
_entity.pdbx_description
1 polymer ?
#
loop_
_entity_poly.entity_id
_entity_poly.type
_entity_poly.pdbx_seq_one_letter_code
_entity_poly.pdbx_strand_id
1 'polypeptide(L)'
;MTTRQENVELVVMAMVMVWWGSCSGRFVVEKNNLRVTSPESIRGIYECALGNFGVPQYGGSMSGAVVYPKANEKACKNFDDFEISFRSRVAGLPTFVLVDRG
;
A
#
# COMPACT_ATOMS: atom_id res chain seq x y z
N MET A 1 8.53 10.75 50.22
CA MET A 1 7.34 10.63 49.35
C MET A 1 7.69 10.91 47.89
N THR A 2 8.62 11.84 47.65
CA THR A 2 9.13 12.26 46.33
C THR A 2 9.85 11.15 45.54
N THR A 3 10.72 10.36 46.18
CA THR A 3 11.47 9.27 45.51
C THR A 3 10.59 8.13 44.99
N ARG A 4 9.44 7.86 45.63
CA ARG A 4 8.48 6.85 45.16
C ARG A 4 7.71 7.34 43.92
N GLN A 5 7.43 8.64 43.84
CA GLN A 5 6.77 9.25 42.69
C GLN A 5 7.70 9.27 41.48
N GLU A 6 8.97 9.68 41.65
CA GLU A 6 9.97 9.71 40.58
C GLU A 6 10.21 8.32 39.97
N ASN A 7 10.27 7.26 40.80
CA ASN A 7 10.41 5.89 40.33
C ASN A 7 9.18 5.40 39.55
N VAL A 8 7.97 5.85 39.91
CA VAL A 8 6.74 5.51 39.18
C VAL A 8 6.70 6.19 37.82
N GLU A 9 7.07 7.48 37.75
CA GLU A 9 7.18 8.22 36.48
C GLU A 9 8.19 7.56 35.53
N LEU A 10 9.34 7.13 36.06
CA LEU A 10 10.38 6.45 35.28
C LEU A 10 9.91 5.10 34.73
N VAL A 11 9.15 4.34 35.51
CA VAL A 11 8.56 3.06 35.09
C VAL A 11 7.48 3.28 34.03
N VAL A 12 6.62 4.29 34.19
CA VAL A 12 5.59 4.62 33.20
C VAL A 12 6.23 5.06 31.88
N MET A 13 7.26 5.91 31.92
CA MET A 13 8.01 6.32 30.74
C MET A 13 8.69 5.14 30.03
N ALA A 14 9.27 4.21 30.79
CA ALA A 14 9.86 3.00 30.23
C ALA A 14 8.81 2.10 29.55
N MET A 15 7.61 1.96 30.15
CA MET A 15 6.50 1.21 29.56
C MET A 15 6.00 1.85 28.25
N VAL A 16 5.88 3.17 28.18
CA VAL A 16 5.48 3.89 26.96
C VAL A 16 6.49 3.68 25.82
N MET A 17 7.79 3.70 26.12
CA MET A 17 8.84 3.46 25.11
C MET A 17 8.84 2.02 24.59
N VAL A 18 8.48 1.02 25.42
CA VAL A 18 8.38 -0.39 25.01
C VAL A 18 7.17 -0.62 24.09
N TRP A 19 6.08 0.14 24.29
CA TRP A 19 4.87 0.06 23.46
C TRP A 19 4.98 0.80 22.13
N TRP A 20 6.04 1.58 21.92
CA TRP A 20 6.41 2.13 20.61
C TRP A 20 6.96 1.07 19.64
N GLY A 21 6.65 -0.21 19.89
CA GLY A 21 7.14 -1.36 19.14
C GLY A 21 6.90 -1.21 17.64
N SER A 22 7.98 -1.36 16.89
CA SER A 22 8.03 -1.28 15.43
C SER A 22 6.99 -2.18 14.78
N CYS A 23 6.02 -1.60 14.07
CA CYS A 23 5.14 -2.35 13.17
C CYS A 23 5.98 -2.95 12.03
N SER A 24 6.40 -4.21 12.16
CA SER A 24 7.02 -4.95 11.06
C SER A 24 5.95 -5.71 10.29
N GLY A 25 5.41 -5.09 9.24
CA GLY A 25 4.65 -5.81 8.21
C GLY A 25 5.61 -6.62 7.34
N ARG A 26 5.59 -7.94 7.44
CA ARG A 26 6.29 -8.82 6.49
C ARG A 26 5.37 -9.04 5.29
N PHE A 27 5.53 -8.20 4.27
CA PHE A 27 4.96 -8.48 2.95
C PHE A 27 5.74 -9.65 2.36
N VAL A 28 5.12 -10.83 2.29
CA VAL A 28 5.67 -11.95 1.52
C VAL A 28 5.35 -11.64 0.06
N VAL A 29 6.39 -11.26 -0.66
CA VAL A 29 6.31 -10.95 -2.08
C VAL A 29 6.67 -12.18 -2.90
N GLU A 30 5.83 -12.50 -3.86
CA GLU A 30 6.12 -13.51 -4.88
C GLU A 30 6.56 -12.82 -6.17
N LYS A 31 7.55 -13.41 -6.85
CA LYS A 31 7.92 -12.96 -8.19
C LYS A 31 6.82 -13.38 -9.15
N ASN A 32 6.25 -12.43 -9.87
CA ASN A 32 5.23 -12.69 -10.89
C ASN A 32 5.45 -11.79 -12.11
N ASN A 33 4.64 -11.97 -13.13
CA ASN A 33 4.72 -11.25 -14.39
C ASN A 33 3.57 -10.23 -14.49
N LEU A 34 3.92 -8.98 -14.79
CA LEU A 34 2.99 -7.94 -15.19
C LEU A 34 3.04 -7.77 -16.71
N ARG A 35 1.90 -7.94 -17.38
CA ARG A 35 1.82 -7.79 -18.84
C ARG A 35 1.20 -6.45 -19.22
N VAL A 36 1.94 -5.62 -19.94
CA VAL A 36 1.42 -4.38 -20.54
C VAL A 36 0.94 -4.69 -21.95
N THR A 37 -0.34 -4.46 -22.21
CA THR A 37 -0.99 -4.77 -23.49
C THR A 37 -1.07 -3.59 -24.45
N SER A 38 -1.00 -2.35 -23.95
CA SER A 38 -1.11 -1.10 -24.72
C SER A 38 -0.53 0.07 -23.90
N PRO A 39 0.00 1.14 -24.54
CA PRO A 39 0.28 1.30 -25.98
C PRO A 39 1.45 0.44 -26.46
N GLU A 40 1.66 0.35 -27.78
CA GLU A 40 2.66 -0.53 -28.38
C GLU A 40 4.10 -0.18 -27.98
N SER A 41 4.38 1.09 -27.70
CA SER A 41 5.71 1.57 -27.28
C SER A 41 6.26 0.92 -26.01
N ILE A 42 5.37 0.47 -25.12
CA ILE A 42 5.71 -0.15 -23.83
C ILE A 42 5.05 -1.53 -23.65
N ARG A 43 4.58 -2.12 -24.74
CA ARG A 43 3.96 -3.45 -24.72
C ARG A 43 5.03 -4.49 -24.39
N GLY A 44 4.76 -5.34 -23.40
CA GLY A 44 5.73 -6.33 -22.95
C GLY A 44 5.28 -7.09 -21.71
N ILE A 45 6.13 -8.03 -21.29
CA ILE A 45 6.01 -8.72 -20.00
C ILE A 45 7.16 -8.21 -19.13
N TYR A 46 6.82 -7.76 -17.93
CA TYR A 46 7.73 -7.18 -16.96
C TYR A 46 7.69 -8.00 -15.68
N GLU A 47 8.82 -8.08 -14.99
CA GLU A 47 8.86 -8.68 -13.67
C GLU A 47 8.20 -7.75 -12.65
N CYS A 48 7.41 -8.31 -11.74
CA CYS A 48 6.84 -7.59 -10.61
C CYS A 48 6.90 -8.42 -9.33
N ALA A 49 6.83 -7.71 -8.20
CA ALA A 49 6.62 -8.31 -6.89
C ALA A 49 5.12 -8.22 -6.56
N LEU A 50 4.47 -9.37 -6.42
CA LEU A 50 3.05 -9.45 -6.05
C LEU A 50 2.95 -9.76 -4.55
N GLY A 51 2.19 -8.95 -3.83
CA GLY A 51 1.87 -9.23 -2.44
C GLY A 51 0.92 -10.42 -2.31
N ASN A 52 1.15 -11.28 -1.31
CA ASN A 52 0.30 -12.42 -0.99
C ASN A 52 -1.04 -12.04 -0.30
N PHE A 53 -1.47 -10.78 -0.42
CA PHE A 53 -2.67 -10.23 0.20
C PHE A 53 -3.52 -9.55 -0.88
N GLY A 54 -4.84 -9.50 -0.68
CA GLY A 54 -5.76 -8.90 -1.65
C GLY A 54 -5.96 -9.70 -2.95
N VAL A 55 -5.35 -10.89 -3.05
CA VAL A 55 -5.50 -11.85 -4.16
C VAL A 55 -6.28 -13.09 -3.69
N PRO A 56 -7.13 -13.70 -4.56
CA PRO A 56 -7.83 -14.93 -4.22
C PRO A 56 -6.85 -16.11 -4.04
N GLN A 57 -7.26 -17.13 -3.28
CA GLN A 57 -6.45 -18.35 -3.06
C GLN A 57 -6.38 -19.29 -4.28
N TYR A 58 -7.11 -18.96 -5.34
CA TYR A 58 -7.09 -19.68 -6.61
C TYR A 58 -6.43 -18.83 -7.69
N GLY A 59 -5.83 -19.48 -8.69
CA GLY A 59 -5.19 -18.79 -9.81
C GLY A 59 -6.18 -17.96 -10.63
N GLY A 60 -5.73 -16.80 -11.12
CA GLY A 60 -6.55 -15.91 -11.95
C GLY A 60 -5.71 -14.80 -12.58
N SER A 61 -6.35 -14.03 -13.45
CA SER A 61 -5.74 -12.82 -14.03
C SER A 61 -6.75 -11.68 -14.02
N MET A 62 -6.26 -10.45 -13.82
CA MET A 62 -7.05 -9.22 -13.88
C MET A 62 -6.46 -8.32 -14.96
N SER A 63 -7.32 -7.83 -15.85
CA SER A 63 -6.96 -6.82 -16.86
C SER A 63 -7.67 -5.52 -16.53
N GLY A 64 -6.98 -4.40 -16.74
CA GLY A 64 -7.43 -3.08 -16.29
C GLY A 64 -6.63 -1.97 -16.94
N ALA A 65 -7.05 -0.73 -16.70
CA ALA A 65 -6.37 0.47 -17.18
C ALA A 65 -5.57 1.11 -16.05
N VAL A 66 -4.37 1.61 -16.37
CA VAL A 66 -3.50 2.28 -15.40
C VAL A 66 -3.82 3.77 -15.34
N VAL A 67 -3.94 4.32 -14.12
CA VAL A 67 -4.11 5.76 -13.87
C VAL A 67 -3.06 6.21 -12.87
N TYR A 68 -2.37 7.31 -13.21
CA TYR A 68 -1.51 8.02 -12.28
C TYR A 68 -2.30 9.20 -11.68
N PRO A 69 -2.39 9.31 -10.34
CA PRO A 69 -3.22 10.33 -9.70
C PRO A 69 -2.60 11.72 -9.84
N LYS A 70 -3.44 12.76 -9.95
CA LYS A 70 -2.99 14.15 -10.10
C LYS A 70 -2.49 14.79 -8.79
N ALA A 71 -2.87 14.20 -7.66
CA ALA A 71 -2.47 14.60 -6.32
C ALA A 71 -2.40 13.35 -5.43
N ASN A 72 -1.67 13.43 -4.33
CA ASN A 72 -1.45 12.29 -3.43
C ASN A 72 -0.77 11.09 -4.15
N GLU A 73 0.25 11.37 -4.96
CA GLU A 73 0.97 10.39 -5.80
C GLU A 73 1.60 9.25 -4.99
N LYS A 74 2.00 9.53 -3.75
CA LYS A 74 2.52 8.56 -2.78
C LYS A 74 1.44 7.79 -2.01
N ALA A 75 0.16 8.11 -2.24
CA ALA A 75 -1.00 7.52 -1.56
C ALA A 75 -0.93 7.52 -0.01
N CYS A 76 -0.22 8.48 0.59
CA CYS A 76 -0.03 8.54 2.05
C CYS A 76 -1.17 9.26 2.79
N LYS A 77 -2.12 9.86 2.06
CA LYS A 77 -3.34 10.51 2.58
C LYS A 77 -4.58 9.86 1.96
N ASN A 78 -5.77 10.19 2.48
CA ASN A 78 -7.01 9.74 1.82
C ASN A 78 -7.16 10.48 0.48
N PHE A 79 -7.58 9.78 -0.57
CA PHE A 79 -7.89 10.37 -1.87
C PHE A 79 -9.17 11.21 -1.86
N ASP A 80 -10.09 10.95 -0.93
CA ASP A 80 -11.31 11.75 -0.74
C ASP A 80 -10.98 13.21 -0.38
N ASP A 81 -9.88 13.45 0.35
CA ASP A 81 -9.39 14.80 0.70
C ASP A 81 -9.00 15.63 -0.53
N PHE A 82 -8.81 14.97 -1.67
CA PHE A 82 -8.44 15.58 -2.96
C PHE A 82 -9.57 15.47 -4.00
N GLU A 83 -10.75 15.01 -3.60
CA GLU A 83 -11.90 14.77 -4.49
C GLU A 83 -11.58 13.76 -5.63
N ILE A 84 -10.70 12.78 -5.37
CA ILE A 84 -10.28 11.77 -6.35
C ILE A 84 -11.00 10.45 -6.11
N SER A 85 -11.61 9.87 -7.15
CA SER A 85 -12.20 8.52 -7.11
C SER A 85 -11.68 7.65 -8.26
N PHE A 86 -11.30 6.41 -7.94
CA PHE A 86 -10.84 5.40 -8.91
C PHE A 86 -11.92 4.35 -9.23
N ARG A 87 -13.17 4.60 -8.87
CA ARG A 87 -14.25 3.68 -9.18
C ARG A 87 -14.43 3.63 -10.69
N SER A 88 -14.27 2.45 -11.28
CA SER A 88 -14.50 2.27 -12.72
C SER A 88 -15.98 2.50 -13.04
N ARG A 89 -16.25 2.93 -14.28
CA ARG A 89 -17.62 3.02 -14.79
C ARG A 89 -18.21 1.62 -14.89
N VAL A 90 -19.54 1.52 -14.82
CA VAL A 90 -20.24 0.26 -15.08
C VAL A 90 -19.83 -0.25 -16.47
N ALA A 91 -19.41 -1.52 -16.55
CA ALA A 91 -18.83 -2.16 -17.74
C ALA A 91 -17.48 -1.59 -18.23
N GLY A 92 -16.84 -0.71 -17.47
CA GLY A 92 -15.48 -0.23 -17.73
C GLY A 92 -14.41 -1.19 -17.19
N LEU A 93 -13.21 -1.08 -17.75
CA LEU A 93 -12.04 -1.78 -17.22
C LEU A 93 -11.78 -1.36 -15.75
N PRO A 94 -11.43 -2.30 -14.86
CA PRO A 94 -10.90 -1.97 -13.54
C PRO A 94 -9.74 -0.97 -13.62
N THR A 95 -9.61 -0.12 -12.62
CA THR A 95 -8.53 0.88 -12.55
C THR A 95 -7.39 0.35 -11.69
N PHE A 96 -6.20 0.26 -12.27
CA PHE A 96 -4.94 0.08 -11.55
C PHE A 96 -4.35 1.46 -11.25
N VAL A 97 -4.15 1.79 -9.98
CA VAL A 97 -3.55 3.07 -9.59
C VAL A 97 -2.03 2.90 -9.54
N LEU A 98 -1.31 3.68 -10.34
CA LEU A 98 0.15 3.78 -10.25
C LEU A 98 0.50 4.80 -9.17
N VAL A 99 1.28 4.38 -8.17
CA VAL A 99 1.68 5.21 -7.04
C VAL A 99 3.18 5.21 -6.89
N ASP A 100 3.70 6.32 -6.38
CA ASP A 100 5.12 6.49 -6.12
C ASP A 100 5.52 5.87 -4.79
N ARG A 101 6.76 5.37 -4.76
CA ARG A 101 7.39 4.96 -3.52
C ARG A 101 7.63 6.20 -2.64
N GLY A 102 7.39 6.02 -1.33
CA GLY A 102 7.49 7.03 -0.27
C GLY A 102 8.68 7.97 -0.34
#